data_AF-A0A2D5QM48-F1
#
_entry.id   AF-A0A2D5QM48-F1
#
_cell.length_a   1.000
_cell.length_b   1.000
_cell.length_c   1.000
_cell.angle_alpha   90.00
_cell.angle_beta   90.00
_cell.angle_gamma   90.00
#
_symmetry.space_group_name_H-M   'P 1'
#
loop_
_entity.id
_entity.type
_entity.pdbx_description
1 polymer ?
#
loop_
_entity_poly.entity_id
_entity_poly.type
_entity_poly.pdbx_seq_one_letter_code
_entity_poly.pdbx_strand_id
1 'polypeptide(L)'
;MKLCKNHLLSILMVLNICSGCDSRSRTTHDHVDLGIDLSTVTQDMTHIHPRHDLDGTALVEDVGVATSDSQINSNELDSRVDELLDMTLSDMDGKLDLSVVGIDAGMIDMMSTELDGGSELDMMIATAGPQVCDLENMGQCECSHQPGFTTYTWDVAGQQRCFTVYAPESDEPLPVVIQMNCYAQNHLRAGGCTPNSELIEAANTFGFVAVCASSTDGDWTFGNDGVSNDDLPTPCAEEDSKDISYLGGLLNLLEQLGTQQAVDASRIYTSGFSQNSMFAAYAAICFPEQIHGVWQGGSGLFVAGETNPLPQMEGACRRSDFLVHGPSCVDITPCEECQYFPAYPVSTVSPRRVCVMAYEDDFLFPTARPMYDRLVLEGHDATLLSFPDIGRGHASPLQEWAWIVSCLGISPMCNAACSTAVLNCMTDDMSSSDPPVDPGPHPCGDNVCDQVERNNPRLCPRDCEERPGDFDWCGDGLCDALENHQSSCPRDCGSQSTQDDLEALIDRYDRCRRESTECTPACAATREMLTTVEQVIIDEPTP
;
A
#
# COMPACT_ATOMS: atom_id res chain seq x y z
N MET A 1 -37.40 -0.86 -45.75
CA MET A 1 -36.43 -1.35 -46.76
C MET A 1 -35.04 -0.92 -46.30
N LYS A 2 -34.23 -1.91 -45.86
CA LYS A 2 -32.73 -1.95 -45.78
C LYS A 2 -31.99 -0.86 -44.97
N LEU A 3 -31.04 -1.15 -44.07
CA LEU A 3 -30.44 -2.40 -43.55
C LEU A 3 -29.49 -2.01 -42.38
N CYS A 4 -29.40 -2.87 -41.35
CA CYS A 4 -28.40 -2.88 -40.27
C CYS A 4 -26.97 -3.22 -40.74
N LYS A 5 -26.02 -3.14 -39.78
CA LYS A 5 -24.65 -3.75 -39.64
C LYS A 5 -23.49 -2.73 -39.82
N ASN A 6 -22.47 -2.64 -38.96
CA ASN A 6 -21.76 -3.63 -38.13
C ASN A 6 -21.04 -3.00 -36.92
N HIS A 7 -20.89 -3.81 -35.86
CA HIS A 7 -19.88 -3.73 -34.78
C HIS A 7 -18.53 -4.35 -35.23
N LEU A 8 -17.50 -4.17 -34.38
CA LEU A 8 -16.11 -4.71 -34.35
C LEU A 8 -15.01 -3.89 -35.05
N LEU A 9 -14.16 -3.25 -34.24
CA LEU A 9 -12.80 -3.74 -33.97
C LEU A 9 -12.20 -3.03 -32.75
N SER A 10 -11.83 -3.80 -31.74
CA SER A 10 -10.96 -3.42 -30.62
C SER A 10 -9.55 -3.99 -30.83
N ILE A 11 -8.59 -3.49 -30.06
CA ILE A 11 -7.26 -4.05 -29.74
C ILE A 11 -6.10 -3.64 -30.67
N LEU A 12 -5.30 -2.65 -30.22
CA LEU A 12 -3.85 -2.75 -29.99
C LEU A 12 -3.31 -1.40 -29.49
N MET A 13 -2.91 -1.30 -28.22
CA MET A 13 -1.79 -0.49 -27.69
C MET A 13 -1.87 -0.42 -26.17
N VAL A 14 -1.35 -1.44 -25.49
CA VAL A 14 -0.81 -1.32 -24.14
C VAL A 14 0.44 -2.19 -24.11
N LEU A 15 1.61 -1.56 -24.09
CA LEU A 15 2.88 -2.13 -23.63
C LEU A 15 3.93 -1.00 -23.64
N ASN A 16 4.08 -0.34 -22.50
CA ASN A 16 5.37 0.03 -21.93
C ASN A 16 5.16 0.75 -20.60
N ILE A 17 5.82 0.21 -19.57
CA ILE A 17 6.23 0.77 -18.27
C ILE A 17 5.83 -0.19 -17.14
N CYS A 18 6.75 -1.09 -16.82
CA CYS A 18 7.01 -1.60 -15.48
C CYS A 18 8.38 -2.27 -15.53
N SER A 19 9.38 -1.59 -14.96
CA SER A 19 10.71 -2.13 -14.71
C SER A 19 11.04 -1.81 -13.27
N GLY A 20 11.20 -2.85 -12.45
CA GLY A 20 11.77 -2.73 -11.09
C GLY A 20 10.77 -3.00 -9.97
N CYS A 21 10.58 -4.28 -9.66
CA CYS A 21 10.35 -4.81 -8.31
C CYS A 21 10.44 -6.34 -8.39
N ASP A 22 11.67 -6.88 -8.29
CA ASP A 22 11.93 -8.31 -8.14
C ASP A 22 12.33 -8.56 -6.68
N SER A 23 11.36 -8.84 -5.82
CA SER A 23 11.58 -9.31 -4.45
C SER A 23 11.65 -10.83 -4.45
N ARG A 24 12.87 -11.38 -4.45
CA ARG A 24 13.13 -12.82 -4.32
C ARG A 24 12.77 -13.31 -2.91
N SER A 25 11.66 -14.05 -2.77
CA SER A 25 11.45 -14.91 -1.60
C SER A 25 12.19 -16.25 -1.81
N ARG A 26 13.24 -16.52 -1.04
CA ARG A 26 13.84 -17.86 -0.94
C ARG A 26 13.10 -18.68 0.12
N THR A 27 12.38 -19.71 -0.31
CA THR A 27 11.95 -20.82 0.55
C THR A 27 13.02 -21.92 0.52
N THR A 28 13.61 -22.23 1.68
CA THR A 28 14.48 -23.39 1.87
C THR A 28 13.64 -24.67 1.99
N HIS A 29 13.73 -25.57 1.01
CA HIS A 29 13.35 -26.98 1.17
C HIS A 29 14.47 -27.88 0.66
N ASP A 30 14.82 -28.84 1.51
CA ASP A 30 15.80 -29.91 1.29
C ASP A 30 15.47 -30.74 0.04
N HIS A 31 16.41 -30.85 -0.90
CA HIS A 31 16.46 -32.00 -1.81
C HIS A 31 17.90 -32.39 -2.20
N VAL A 32 18.19 -33.64 -1.83
CA VAL A 32 19.12 -34.64 -2.36
C VAL A 32 19.86 -34.28 -3.67
N ASP A 33 21.19 -34.33 -3.56
CA ASP A 33 22.20 -34.28 -4.62
C ASP A 33 21.98 -35.30 -5.75
N LEU A 34 21.90 -34.81 -6.99
CA LEU A 34 22.34 -35.54 -8.19
C LEU A 34 23.05 -34.56 -9.12
N GLY A 35 24.39 -34.61 -9.08
CA GLY A 35 25.25 -33.78 -9.90
C GLY A 35 25.20 -34.13 -11.39
N ILE A 36 25.09 -33.09 -12.22
CA ILE A 36 25.49 -33.11 -13.62
C ILE A 36 26.23 -31.80 -13.92
N ASP A 37 27.50 -31.96 -14.27
CA ASP A 37 28.46 -30.94 -14.71
C ASP A 37 28.24 -30.62 -16.20
N LEU A 38 28.06 -29.34 -16.54
CA LEU A 38 28.23 -28.82 -17.90
C LEU A 38 28.88 -27.44 -17.86
N SER A 39 30.21 -27.44 -17.86
CA SER A 39 31.05 -26.30 -18.22
C SER A 39 30.91 -25.86 -19.69
N THR A 40 31.32 -24.60 -19.95
CA THR A 40 31.59 -23.89 -21.23
C THR A 40 30.42 -23.21 -21.97
N VAL A 41 30.43 -21.87 -22.00
CA VAL A 41 30.91 -21.02 -23.13
C VAL A 41 30.86 -19.55 -22.70
N THR A 42 32.02 -18.89 -22.74
CA THR A 42 32.24 -17.44 -22.65
C THR A 42 32.01 -16.77 -24.01
N GLN A 43 31.41 -15.58 -24.05
CA GLN A 43 31.87 -14.50 -24.92
C GLN A 43 31.32 -13.11 -24.53
N ASP A 44 32.28 -12.17 -24.44
CA ASP A 44 32.16 -10.71 -24.36
C ASP A 44 31.22 -10.09 -25.40
N MET A 45 30.54 -8.99 -25.04
CA MET A 45 30.56 -7.75 -25.83
C MET A 45 30.33 -6.50 -24.97
N THR A 46 31.22 -5.55 -25.16
CA THR A 46 31.35 -4.23 -24.53
C THR A 46 30.43 -3.14 -25.12
N HIS A 47 30.11 -2.15 -24.27
CA HIS A 47 29.72 -0.74 -24.49
C HIS A 47 29.55 -0.17 -25.91
N ILE A 48 28.38 0.47 -26.17
CA ILE A 48 28.23 1.66 -27.04
C ILE A 48 27.13 2.61 -26.48
N HIS A 49 27.46 3.90 -26.35
CA HIS A 49 26.56 5.05 -26.07
C HIS A 49 25.65 5.40 -27.27
N PRO A 50 24.42 5.94 -27.07
CA PRO A 50 23.65 6.52 -28.17
C PRO A 50 23.87 8.04 -28.30
N ARG A 51 24.09 8.49 -29.55
CA ARG A 51 23.83 9.86 -30.00
C ARG A 51 22.58 9.87 -30.88
N HIS A 52 21.78 10.90 -30.70
CA HIS A 52 20.68 11.34 -31.57
C HIS A 52 21.12 11.50 -33.03
N ASP A 53 20.28 11.05 -33.98
CA ASP A 53 19.63 11.94 -34.96
C ASP A 53 18.61 11.18 -35.84
N LEU A 54 17.63 11.97 -36.29
CA LEU A 54 16.45 11.66 -37.10
C LEU A 54 16.82 11.32 -38.57
N ASP A 55 16.17 10.32 -39.18
CA ASP A 55 15.28 10.52 -40.36
C ASP A 55 14.72 9.17 -40.86
N GLY A 56 13.49 9.21 -41.37
CA GLY A 56 12.69 8.03 -41.70
C GLY A 56 13.03 7.32 -43.01
N THR A 57 12.53 6.10 -43.16
CA THR A 57 11.76 5.59 -44.32
C THR A 57 11.51 4.09 -44.18
N ALA A 58 10.30 3.67 -44.56
CA ALA A 58 9.80 2.30 -44.47
C ALA A 58 10.43 1.38 -45.52
N LEU A 59 10.77 0.15 -45.13
CA LEU A 59 10.76 -1.03 -45.99
C LEU A 59 10.33 -2.26 -45.18
N VAL A 60 9.34 -2.95 -45.74
CA VAL A 60 8.79 -4.24 -45.35
C VAL A 60 9.71 -5.33 -45.92
N GLU A 61 10.25 -6.21 -45.09
CA GLU A 61 10.69 -7.55 -45.51
C GLU A 61 10.42 -8.59 -44.42
N ASP A 62 9.89 -9.72 -44.91
CA ASP A 62 9.51 -10.93 -44.20
C ASP A 62 10.66 -11.57 -43.41
N VAL A 63 10.39 -11.99 -42.16
CA VAL A 63 11.17 -13.02 -41.48
C VAL A 63 10.22 -14.05 -40.88
N GLY A 64 10.39 -15.30 -41.34
CA GLY A 64 9.57 -16.44 -40.98
C GLY A 64 9.67 -16.83 -39.51
N VAL A 65 8.50 -17.12 -38.93
CA VAL A 65 8.37 -17.70 -37.59
C VAL A 65 8.41 -19.22 -37.71
N ALA A 66 9.38 -19.83 -37.02
CA ALA A 66 9.44 -21.26 -36.77
C ALA A 66 8.39 -21.63 -35.71
N THR A 67 7.48 -22.53 -36.07
CA THR A 67 6.54 -23.18 -35.17
C THR A 67 7.24 -24.35 -34.48
N SER A 68 7.31 -24.34 -33.15
CA SER A 68 7.64 -25.54 -32.36
C SER A 68 6.39 -26.03 -31.64
N ASP A 69 5.95 -27.22 -32.03
CA ASP A 69 4.92 -28.03 -31.43
C ASP A 69 5.22 -28.38 -29.96
N SER A 70 4.24 -28.22 -29.08
CA SER A 70 4.12 -29.05 -27.89
C SER A 70 2.65 -29.37 -27.65
N GLN A 71 2.23 -30.54 -28.12
CA GLN A 71 0.96 -31.17 -27.79
C GLN A 71 1.00 -31.64 -26.32
N ILE A 72 0.09 -31.14 -25.49
CA ILE A 72 -0.26 -31.77 -24.21
C ILE A 72 -1.61 -32.46 -24.39
N ASN A 73 -1.59 -33.74 -24.02
CA ASN A 73 -2.63 -34.73 -24.19
C ASN A 73 -3.70 -34.57 -23.09
N SER A 74 -4.87 -34.01 -23.42
CA SER A 74 -6.04 -33.95 -22.56
C SER A 74 -6.91 -35.17 -22.79
N ASN A 75 -6.68 -36.27 -22.07
CA ASN A 75 -7.57 -37.43 -22.01
C ASN A 75 -7.31 -38.25 -20.74
N GLU A 76 -7.61 -37.69 -19.58
CA GLU A 76 -7.89 -38.47 -18.36
C GLU A 76 -8.45 -37.57 -17.25
N LEU A 77 -9.72 -37.16 -17.35
CA LEU A 77 -10.52 -36.79 -16.17
C LEU A 77 -12.01 -36.70 -16.55
N ASP A 78 -12.60 -37.83 -16.92
CA ASP A 78 -14.05 -37.90 -17.16
C ASP A 78 -14.61 -39.25 -16.69
N SER A 79 -14.60 -39.46 -15.37
CA SER A 79 -15.54 -40.34 -14.69
C SER A 79 -15.49 -40.07 -13.19
N ARG A 80 -16.56 -39.47 -12.63
CA ARG A 80 -17.09 -39.60 -11.24
C ARG A 80 -17.90 -38.37 -10.77
N VAL A 81 -18.94 -37.96 -11.50
CA VAL A 81 -19.93 -36.97 -11.00
C VAL A 81 -21.37 -37.35 -11.36
N ASP A 82 -21.75 -38.63 -11.23
CA ASP A 82 -23.14 -39.07 -11.53
C ASP A 82 -23.81 -39.90 -10.41
N GLU A 83 -23.35 -39.79 -9.17
CA GLU A 83 -24.05 -40.38 -8.03
C GLU A 83 -23.96 -39.44 -6.82
N LEU A 84 -24.98 -38.60 -6.63
CA LEU A 84 -25.54 -38.13 -5.35
C LEU A 84 -26.42 -36.89 -5.57
N LEU A 85 -27.64 -37.09 -6.05
CA LEU A 85 -28.74 -36.12 -5.90
C LEU A 85 -30.07 -36.86 -6.11
N ASP A 86 -30.47 -37.65 -5.11
CA ASP A 86 -31.85 -38.10 -5.00
C ASP A 86 -32.20 -38.29 -3.52
N MET A 87 -32.72 -37.25 -2.89
CA MET A 87 -33.46 -37.34 -1.63
C MET A 87 -34.36 -36.11 -1.43
N THR A 88 -35.62 -36.28 -1.85
CA THR A 88 -36.85 -35.87 -1.15
C THR A 88 -37.06 -34.40 -0.77
N LEU A 89 -37.79 -33.68 -1.63
CA LEU A 89 -38.66 -32.55 -1.25
C LEU A 89 -40.12 -32.96 -1.55
N SER A 90 -40.77 -33.56 -0.58
CA SER A 90 -42.21 -33.77 -0.55
C SER A 90 -42.68 -33.49 0.87
N ASP A 91 -43.50 -32.45 1.00
CA ASP A 91 -44.38 -32.10 2.12
C ASP A 91 -44.15 -30.65 2.55
N MET A 92 -45.01 -29.75 2.06
CA MET A 92 -45.65 -28.68 2.85
C MET A 92 -46.69 -27.99 1.97
N ASP A 93 -47.82 -28.67 1.80
CA ASP A 93 -49.03 -28.12 1.19
C ASP A 93 -49.87 -27.48 2.32
N GLY A 94 -49.74 -26.16 2.46
CA GLY A 94 -50.35 -25.37 3.53
C GLY A 94 -51.30 -24.31 3.01
N LYS A 95 -52.55 -24.71 2.74
CA LYS A 95 -53.68 -23.81 2.44
C LYS A 95 -53.91 -22.82 3.58
N LEU A 96 -53.81 -21.52 3.27
CA LEU A 96 -54.33 -20.44 4.11
C LEU A 96 -55.60 -19.89 3.47
N ASP A 97 -56.71 -20.12 4.17
CA ASP A 97 -58.06 -19.64 3.87
C ASP A 97 -58.24 -18.30 4.59
N LEU A 98 -58.39 -17.21 3.84
CA LEU A 98 -58.75 -15.89 4.39
C LEU A 98 -60.06 -15.45 3.76
N SER A 99 -61.14 -15.65 4.52
CA SER A 99 -62.43 -15.03 4.26
C SER A 99 -62.75 -14.01 5.36
N VAL A 100 -63.48 -12.97 4.95
CA VAL A 100 -64.17 -11.95 5.77
C VAL A 100 -63.31 -10.75 6.22
N VAL A 101 -63.44 -9.61 5.53
CA VAL A 101 -64.27 -8.44 5.94
C VAL A 101 -64.52 -7.59 4.67
N GLY A 102 -65.79 -7.29 4.38
CA GLY A 102 -66.18 -6.35 3.33
C GLY A 102 -66.21 -4.91 3.82
N ILE A 103 -65.77 -3.97 2.99
CA ILE A 103 -66.14 -2.55 3.09
C ILE A 103 -66.37 -1.99 1.67
N ASP A 104 -67.46 -1.24 1.63
CA ASP A 104 -68.18 -0.49 0.60
C ASP A 104 -67.41 0.08 -0.60
N ALA A 105 -68.10 0.01 -1.75
CA ALA A 105 -67.77 0.70 -2.98
C ALA A 105 -68.47 2.06 -3.02
N GLY A 106 -67.70 3.15 -3.10
CA GLY A 106 -68.26 4.48 -3.32
C GLY A 106 -67.21 5.54 -3.60
N MET A 107 -67.18 6.01 -4.85
CA MET A 107 -66.56 7.25 -5.33
C MET A 107 -65.04 7.39 -5.16
N ILE A 108 -64.30 7.27 -6.27
CA ILE A 108 -63.60 8.38 -6.93
C ILE A 108 -63.19 7.86 -8.32
N ASP A 109 -63.98 8.27 -9.30
CA ASP A 109 -63.64 8.27 -10.73
C ASP A 109 -63.46 9.75 -11.10
N MET A 110 -62.26 10.07 -11.58
CA MET A 110 -61.83 11.28 -12.31
C MET A 110 -60.41 11.70 -11.90
N MET A 111 -59.41 10.92 -12.31
CA MET A 111 -58.04 11.38 -12.63
C MET A 111 -57.23 10.20 -13.15
N SER A 112 -57.47 9.79 -14.40
CA SER A 112 -56.63 8.82 -15.11
C SER A 112 -56.68 9.08 -16.61
N THR A 113 -55.90 10.06 -17.07
CA THR A 113 -55.41 10.16 -18.45
C THR A 113 -54.15 11.01 -18.46
N GLU A 114 -53.02 10.39 -18.10
CA GLU A 114 -51.71 10.59 -18.72
C GLU A 114 -50.83 9.41 -18.28
N LEU A 115 -50.85 8.37 -19.13
CA LEU A 115 -49.90 7.27 -19.11
C LEU A 115 -48.62 7.78 -19.79
N ASP A 116 -47.73 8.37 -19.00
CA ASP A 116 -46.31 8.41 -19.34
C ASP A 116 -45.67 7.15 -18.72
N GLY A 117 -45.27 6.23 -19.59
CA GLY A 117 -44.70 4.93 -19.25
C GLY A 117 -43.26 5.04 -18.74
N GLY A 118 -43.09 5.61 -17.56
CA GLY A 118 -41.82 5.66 -16.82
C GLY A 118 -41.86 4.86 -15.51
N SER A 119 -42.58 3.75 -15.45
CA SER A 119 -42.68 2.92 -14.24
C SER A 119 -41.81 1.67 -14.29
N GLU A 120 -41.19 1.37 -13.14
CA GLU A 120 -40.65 0.08 -12.68
C GLU A 120 -39.21 -0.34 -13.03
N LEU A 121 -38.51 0.25 -14.01
CA LEU A 121 -37.09 -0.12 -14.22
C LEU A 121 -36.10 0.60 -13.28
N ASP A 122 -36.46 1.77 -12.75
CA ASP A 122 -35.67 2.49 -11.74
C ASP A 122 -35.99 2.03 -10.30
N MET A 123 -36.75 0.94 -10.14
CA MET A 123 -37.18 0.42 -8.83
C MET A 123 -36.57 -0.95 -8.48
N MET A 124 -35.45 -1.37 -9.12
CA MET A 124 -34.85 -2.70 -8.89
C MET A 124 -33.31 -2.80 -8.94
N ILE A 125 -32.57 -1.75 -8.58
CA ILE A 125 -31.24 -1.97 -7.98
C ILE A 125 -31.17 -1.09 -6.73
N ALA A 126 -31.87 -1.51 -5.67
CA ALA A 126 -31.33 -1.24 -4.36
C ALA A 126 -29.96 -1.93 -4.37
N THR A 127 -28.90 -1.14 -4.45
CA THR A 127 -27.53 -1.61 -4.22
C THR A 127 -27.55 -2.19 -2.81
N ALA A 128 -27.73 -3.50 -2.73
CA ALA A 128 -27.65 -4.20 -1.46
C ALA A 128 -26.31 -3.79 -0.85
N GLY A 129 -26.33 -3.33 0.41
CA GLY A 129 -25.10 -2.99 1.12
C GLY A 129 -24.15 -4.19 1.17
N PRO A 130 -22.93 -4.01 1.70
CA PRO A 130 -21.92 -5.07 1.74
C PRO A 130 -22.49 -6.41 2.26
N GLN A 131 -22.34 -7.48 1.49
CA GLN A 131 -22.73 -8.83 1.87
C GLN A 131 -21.50 -9.69 2.09
N VAL A 132 -21.58 -10.72 2.94
CA VAL A 132 -20.47 -11.67 3.11
C VAL A 132 -20.19 -12.36 1.77
N CYS A 133 -18.92 -12.39 1.39
CA CYS A 133 -18.42 -12.98 0.16
C CYS A 133 -18.47 -14.51 0.24
N ASP A 134 -19.16 -15.15 -0.70
CA ASP A 134 -19.30 -16.60 -0.84
C ASP A 134 -19.22 -17.03 -2.32
N LEU A 135 -19.37 -18.33 -2.58
CA LEU A 135 -19.26 -18.86 -3.95
C LEU A 135 -20.35 -18.34 -4.91
N GLU A 136 -21.48 -17.85 -4.39
CA GLU A 136 -22.60 -17.36 -5.20
C GLU A 136 -22.40 -15.89 -5.60
N ASN A 137 -21.79 -15.08 -4.73
CA ASN A 137 -21.62 -13.64 -4.94
C ASN A 137 -20.16 -13.18 -5.13
N MET A 138 -19.15 -14.06 -5.09
CA MET A 138 -17.73 -13.66 -5.15
C MET A 138 -17.40 -12.85 -6.41
N GLY A 139 -17.95 -13.21 -7.57
CA GLY A 139 -17.62 -12.56 -8.84
C GLY A 139 -16.11 -12.41 -9.07
N GLN A 140 -15.62 -11.16 -9.14
CA GLN A 140 -14.19 -10.84 -9.30
C GLN A 140 -13.40 -10.73 -7.98
N CYS A 141 -14.06 -10.85 -6.83
CA CYS A 141 -13.46 -10.71 -5.52
C CYS A 141 -12.80 -12.01 -5.04
N GLU A 142 -11.71 -11.88 -4.29
CA GLU A 142 -11.08 -13.00 -3.59
C GLU A 142 -11.67 -13.13 -2.17
N CYS A 143 -12.60 -14.08 -1.98
CA CYS A 143 -13.19 -14.33 -0.66
C CYS A 143 -12.19 -15.03 0.27
N SER A 144 -11.99 -14.50 1.48
CA SER A 144 -11.24 -15.20 2.52
C SER A 144 -12.17 -16.09 3.35
N HIS A 145 -11.72 -17.33 3.60
CA HIS A 145 -12.35 -18.27 4.54
C HIS A 145 -11.42 -18.61 5.72
N GLN A 146 -10.35 -17.83 5.89
CA GLN A 146 -9.38 -18.04 6.97
C GLN A 146 -9.98 -17.58 8.32
N PRO A 147 -9.60 -18.21 9.45
CA PRO A 147 -10.05 -17.79 10.77
C PRO A 147 -9.75 -16.31 11.05
N GLY A 148 -10.74 -15.57 11.55
CA GLY A 148 -10.65 -14.14 11.83
C GLY A 148 -10.83 -13.23 10.61
N PHE A 149 -10.89 -13.78 9.39
CA PHE A 149 -11.12 -13.01 8.17
C PHE A 149 -12.58 -13.09 7.71
N THR A 150 -13.11 -11.98 7.21
CA THR A 150 -14.39 -11.95 6.49
C THR A 150 -14.27 -10.97 5.33
N THR A 151 -14.42 -11.48 4.10
CA THR A 151 -14.53 -10.62 2.91
C THR A 151 -15.99 -10.23 2.72
N TYR A 152 -16.24 -8.97 2.40
CA TYR A 152 -17.54 -8.45 2.00
C TYR A 152 -17.50 -8.01 0.55
N THR A 153 -18.59 -8.21 -0.20
CA THR A 153 -18.73 -7.84 -1.61
C THR A 153 -20.12 -7.27 -1.90
N TRP A 154 -20.20 -6.29 -2.79
CA TRP A 154 -21.45 -5.74 -3.33
C TRP A 154 -21.19 -4.90 -4.58
N ASP A 155 -22.26 -4.60 -5.33
CA ASP A 155 -22.20 -3.66 -6.46
C ASP A 155 -22.44 -2.23 -5.98
N VAL A 156 -21.52 -1.32 -6.34
CA VAL A 156 -21.62 0.12 -6.06
C VAL A 156 -20.97 0.91 -7.17
N ALA A 157 -21.60 2.03 -7.57
CA ALA A 157 -21.15 2.87 -8.68
C ALA A 157 -20.88 2.08 -9.99
N GLY A 158 -21.71 1.06 -10.25
CA GLY A 158 -21.59 0.20 -11.44
C GLY A 158 -20.41 -0.77 -11.43
N GLN A 159 -19.79 -0.99 -10.27
CA GLN A 159 -18.65 -1.89 -10.10
C GLN A 159 -18.87 -2.84 -8.93
N GLN A 160 -18.52 -4.11 -9.10
CA GLN A 160 -18.42 -5.02 -7.95
C GLN A 160 -17.20 -4.64 -7.13
N ARG A 161 -17.41 -4.33 -5.85
CA ARG A 161 -16.37 -3.95 -4.90
C ARG A 161 -16.30 -4.95 -3.76
N CYS A 162 -15.14 -5.08 -3.16
CA CYS A 162 -14.95 -5.85 -1.95
C CYS A 162 -13.92 -5.22 -1.02
N PHE A 163 -14.01 -5.60 0.25
CA PHE A 163 -12.97 -5.37 1.24
C PHE A 163 -12.94 -6.57 2.17
N THR A 164 -11.85 -6.71 2.91
CA THR A 164 -11.68 -7.79 3.88
C THR A 164 -11.43 -7.23 5.26
N VAL A 165 -12.19 -7.73 6.22
CA VAL A 165 -12.02 -7.44 7.64
C VAL A 165 -11.24 -8.59 8.26
N TYR A 166 -10.19 -8.27 9.01
CA TYR A 166 -9.53 -9.17 9.93
C TYR A 166 -9.75 -8.69 11.37
N ALA A 167 -10.36 -9.53 12.18
CA ALA A 167 -10.58 -9.27 13.60
C ALA A 167 -9.77 -10.28 14.44
N PRO A 168 -8.75 -9.83 15.19
CA PRO A 168 -8.10 -10.66 16.21
C PRO A 168 -9.10 -11.14 17.26
N GLU A 169 -8.82 -12.28 17.90
CA GLU A 169 -9.61 -12.72 19.06
C GLU A 169 -9.48 -11.70 20.20
N SER A 170 -10.61 -11.21 20.70
CA SER A 170 -10.68 -10.23 21.78
C SER A 170 -11.98 -10.37 22.56
N ASP A 171 -11.92 -10.13 23.88
CA ASP A 171 -13.09 -10.04 24.74
C ASP A 171 -13.77 -8.66 24.69
N GLU A 172 -13.09 -7.66 24.12
CA GLU A 172 -13.57 -6.28 23.98
C GLU A 172 -13.57 -5.82 22.51
N PRO A 173 -14.50 -4.93 22.12
CA PRO A 173 -14.48 -4.32 20.79
C PRO A 173 -13.16 -3.56 20.55
N LEU A 174 -12.48 -3.88 19.45
CA LEU A 174 -11.19 -3.27 19.09
C LEU A 174 -11.37 -2.08 18.12
N PRO A 175 -10.49 -1.06 18.17
CA PRO A 175 -10.48 0.01 17.19
C PRO A 175 -10.25 -0.53 15.78
N VAL A 176 -10.67 0.21 14.76
CA VAL A 176 -10.61 -0.22 13.35
C VAL A 176 -9.57 0.59 12.58
N VAL A 177 -8.71 -0.08 11.82
CA VAL A 177 -7.76 0.57 10.90
C VAL A 177 -8.07 0.14 9.48
N ILE A 178 -8.45 1.08 8.63
CA ILE A 178 -8.68 0.87 7.20
C ILE A 178 -7.38 1.17 6.46
N GLN A 179 -6.70 0.11 6.01
CA GLN A 179 -5.55 0.21 5.12
C GLN A 179 -6.03 0.36 3.68
N MET A 180 -5.68 1.48 3.06
CA MET A 180 -5.96 1.76 1.65
C MET A 180 -4.87 1.17 0.77
N ASN A 181 -5.26 0.38 -0.24
CA ASN A 181 -4.34 -0.15 -1.24
C ASN A 181 -5.05 -0.29 -2.61
N CYS A 182 -5.00 0.75 -3.44
CA CYS A 182 -5.60 0.72 -4.78
C CYS A 182 -4.99 -0.36 -5.66
N TYR A 183 -3.68 -0.59 -5.57
CA TYR A 183 -2.92 -1.54 -6.39
C TYR A 183 -3.31 -3.00 -6.13
N ALA A 184 -4.00 -3.29 -5.03
CA ALA A 184 -4.47 -4.63 -4.73
C ALA A 184 -5.55 -5.11 -5.69
N GLN A 185 -6.27 -4.22 -6.38
CA GLN A 185 -7.27 -4.58 -7.40
C GLN A 185 -8.27 -5.66 -6.92
N ASN A 186 -8.76 -5.55 -5.67
CA ASN A 186 -9.63 -6.54 -5.02
C ASN A 186 -9.01 -7.91 -4.69
N HIS A 187 -7.68 -8.02 -4.69
CA HIS A 187 -6.95 -9.24 -4.31
C HIS A 187 -6.36 -9.15 -2.90
N LEU A 188 -6.60 -10.19 -2.09
CA LEU A 188 -6.19 -10.26 -0.68
C LEU A 188 -4.68 -10.19 -0.53
N ARG A 189 -3.98 -11.00 -1.33
CA ARG A 189 -2.52 -11.13 -1.23
C ARG A 189 -1.81 -9.84 -1.60
N ALA A 190 -2.26 -9.17 -2.65
CA ALA A 190 -1.70 -7.89 -3.09
C ALA A 190 -2.01 -6.75 -2.09
N GLY A 191 -3.14 -6.85 -1.39
CA GLY A 191 -3.53 -5.94 -0.31
C GLY A 191 -2.75 -6.10 0.99
N GLY A 192 -1.96 -7.18 1.16
CA GLY A 192 -1.36 -7.52 2.45
C GLY A 192 -2.38 -8.06 3.46
N CYS A 193 -3.42 -8.74 2.98
CA CYS A 193 -4.59 -9.15 3.77
C CYS A 193 -4.65 -10.66 3.89
N THR A 194 -3.50 -11.22 4.23
CA THR A 194 -3.27 -12.66 4.36
C THR A 194 -2.65 -12.94 5.72
N PRO A 195 -2.79 -14.17 6.25
CA PRO A 195 -2.06 -14.56 7.45
C PRO A 195 -0.55 -14.24 7.31
N ASN A 196 0.05 -13.74 8.38
CA ASN A 196 1.47 -13.36 8.47
C ASN A 196 1.90 -12.20 7.55
N SER A 197 0.97 -11.37 7.05
CA SER A 197 1.37 -10.07 6.49
C SER A 197 1.65 -9.07 7.62
N GLU A 198 2.44 -8.05 7.34
CA GLU A 198 2.81 -7.01 8.32
C GLU A 198 1.58 -6.33 8.96
N LEU A 199 0.54 -6.03 8.16
CA LEU A 199 -0.72 -5.47 8.66
C LEU A 199 -1.40 -6.39 9.68
N ILE A 200 -1.44 -7.69 9.40
CA ILE A 200 -2.13 -8.68 10.24
C ILE A 200 -1.31 -8.99 11.50
N GLU A 201 0.02 -9.02 11.39
CA GLU A 201 0.92 -9.11 12.54
C GLU A 201 0.80 -7.86 13.44
N ALA A 202 0.69 -6.68 12.85
CA ALA A 202 0.44 -5.43 13.57
C ALA A 202 -0.94 -5.44 14.26
N ALA A 203 -1.99 -5.89 13.59
CA ALA A 203 -3.33 -6.01 14.16
C ALA A 203 -3.35 -6.90 15.41
N ASN A 204 -2.68 -8.06 15.33
CA ASN A 204 -2.51 -8.97 16.47
C ASN A 204 -1.66 -8.36 17.58
N THR A 205 -0.57 -7.69 17.21
CA THR A 205 0.38 -7.13 18.17
C THR A 205 -0.26 -5.99 18.94
N PHE A 206 -0.86 -5.02 18.25
CA PHE A 206 -1.32 -3.76 18.82
C PHE A 206 -2.81 -3.77 19.21
N GLY A 207 -3.58 -4.78 18.80
CA GLY A 207 -4.98 -4.94 19.18
C GLY A 207 -5.90 -3.99 18.42
N PHE A 208 -6.01 -4.18 17.10
CA PHE A 208 -6.97 -3.49 16.26
C PHE A 208 -7.57 -4.43 15.21
N VAL A 209 -8.76 -4.10 14.71
CA VAL A 209 -9.39 -4.74 13.56
C VAL A 209 -8.81 -4.12 12.30
N ALA A 210 -8.22 -4.94 11.43
CA ALA A 210 -7.69 -4.48 10.15
C ALA A 210 -8.76 -4.57 9.06
N VAL A 211 -8.92 -3.51 8.28
CA VAL A 211 -9.79 -3.49 7.10
C VAL A 211 -8.96 -3.20 5.88
N CYS A 212 -9.02 -4.10 4.92
CA CYS A 212 -8.31 -4.02 3.67
C CYS A 212 -9.20 -3.49 2.56
N ALA A 213 -9.03 -2.22 2.23
CA ALA A 213 -9.81 -1.55 1.19
C ALA A 213 -8.97 -1.39 -0.07
N SER A 214 -9.55 -1.72 -1.22
CA SER A 214 -8.89 -1.61 -2.52
C SER A 214 -9.79 -1.01 -3.58
N SER A 215 -9.16 -0.53 -4.65
CA SER A 215 -9.82 -0.18 -5.90
C SER A 215 -10.01 -1.42 -6.77
N THR A 216 -10.84 -1.31 -7.81
CA THR A 216 -11.01 -2.36 -8.84
C THR A 216 -10.01 -2.24 -9.97
N ASP A 217 -9.55 -1.03 -10.27
CA ASP A 217 -8.79 -0.67 -11.47
C ASP A 217 -7.34 -0.28 -11.18
N GLY A 218 -6.91 -0.33 -9.92
CA GLY A 218 -5.54 -0.03 -9.51
C GLY A 218 -5.30 1.44 -9.20
N ASP A 219 -6.36 2.26 -9.12
CA ASP A 219 -6.31 3.70 -8.96
C ASP A 219 -7.46 4.21 -8.10
N TRP A 220 -7.19 5.14 -7.20
CA TRP A 220 -8.24 5.83 -6.46
C TRP A 220 -8.82 6.98 -7.29
N THR A 221 -10.14 7.13 -7.27
CA THR A 221 -10.83 8.28 -7.86
C THR A 221 -11.05 9.34 -6.78
N PHE A 222 -10.45 10.50 -7.00
CA PHE A 222 -10.67 11.69 -6.18
C PHE A 222 -11.84 12.50 -6.74
N GLY A 223 -12.51 13.25 -5.86
CA GLY A 223 -13.75 13.95 -6.19
C GLY A 223 -13.61 14.98 -7.30
N ASN A 224 -14.71 15.21 -8.02
CA ASN A 224 -14.90 16.31 -8.97
C ASN A 224 -13.75 16.43 -9.99
N ASP A 225 -13.33 15.30 -10.58
CA ASP A 225 -12.28 15.23 -11.59
C ASP A 225 -10.91 15.79 -11.10
N GLY A 226 -10.65 15.70 -9.80
CA GLY A 226 -9.45 16.23 -9.14
C GLY A 226 -9.51 17.73 -8.83
N VAL A 227 -10.66 18.38 -8.98
CA VAL A 227 -10.83 19.81 -8.73
C VAL A 227 -11.28 20.05 -7.29
N SER A 228 -10.38 20.62 -6.47
CA SER A 228 -10.66 21.18 -5.15
C SER A 228 -10.13 22.61 -5.05
N ASN A 229 -10.95 23.51 -4.49
CA ASN A 229 -10.67 24.94 -4.35
C ASN A 229 -11.49 25.58 -3.21
N ASP A 230 -11.35 26.89 -3.01
CA ASP A 230 -12.00 27.62 -1.92
C ASP A 230 -13.54 27.56 -1.99
N ASP A 231 -14.11 27.48 -3.20
CA ASP A 231 -15.56 27.36 -3.41
C ASP A 231 -16.07 25.92 -3.24
N LEU A 232 -15.20 24.93 -3.49
CA LEU A 232 -15.45 23.49 -3.32
C LEU A 232 -14.25 22.80 -2.66
N PRO A 233 -14.04 23.01 -1.34
CA PRO A 233 -12.83 22.53 -0.67
C PRO A 233 -12.80 21.01 -0.53
N THR A 234 -13.98 20.39 -0.45
CA THR A 234 -14.17 18.97 -0.16
C THR A 234 -15.19 18.36 -1.12
N PRO A 235 -14.81 18.01 -2.36
CA PRO A 235 -15.71 17.45 -3.37
C PRO A 235 -16.17 16.02 -3.03
N CYS A 236 -16.95 15.87 -1.97
CA CYS A 236 -17.25 14.59 -1.31
C CYS A 236 -18.61 13.99 -1.70
N ALA A 237 -19.25 14.46 -2.77
CA ALA A 237 -20.51 13.85 -3.20
C ALA A 237 -20.28 12.42 -3.72
N GLU A 238 -21.29 11.56 -3.61
CA GLU A 238 -21.19 10.18 -4.11
C GLU A 238 -20.95 10.14 -5.63
N GLU A 239 -21.54 11.08 -6.37
CA GLU A 239 -21.32 11.26 -7.79
C GLU A 239 -19.93 11.80 -8.16
N ASP A 240 -19.24 12.45 -7.21
CA ASP A 240 -17.92 13.03 -7.45
C ASP A 240 -16.82 11.95 -7.51
N SER A 241 -17.03 10.82 -6.82
CA SER A 241 -16.08 9.71 -6.78
C SER A 241 -16.77 8.37 -6.53
N LYS A 242 -16.54 7.42 -7.44
CA LYS A 242 -16.96 6.02 -7.28
C LYS A 242 -16.44 5.38 -5.98
N ASP A 243 -15.31 5.85 -5.47
CA ASP A 243 -14.67 5.29 -4.28
C ASP A 243 -15.25 5.89 -2.98
N ILE A 244 -15.90 7.06 -3.05
CA ILE A 244 -16.65 7.63 -1.91
C ILE A 244 -17.90 6.80 -1.61
N SER A 245 -18.70 6.43 -2.61
CA SER A 245 -19.84 5.53 -2.39
C SER A 245 -19.41 4.16 -1.84
N TYR A 246 -18.27 3.65 -2.31
CA TYR A 246 -17.68 2.41 -1.79
C TYR A 246 -17.29 2.53 -0.30
N LEU A 247 -16.60 3.61 0.09
CA LEU A 247 -16.27 3.86 1.49
C LEU A 247 -17.50 4.10 2.36
N GLY A 248 -18.53 4.78 1.85
CA GLY A 248 -19.80 4.96 2.55
C GLY A 248 -20.45 3.61 2.89
N GLY A 249 -20.50 2.68 1.93
CA GLY A 249 -20.97 1.30 2.17
C GLY A 249 -20.16 0.56 3.23
N LEU A 250 -18.83 0.67 3.17
CA LEU A 250 -17.91 0.08 4.15
C LEU A 250 -18.14 0.64 5.56
N LEU A 251 -18.17 1.96 5.73
CA LEU A 251 -18.35 2.62 7.02
C LEU A 251 -19.72 2.30 7.64
N ASN A 252 -20.77 2.23 6.81
CA ASN A 252 -22.10 1.81 7.26
C ASN A 252 -22.11 0.36 7.79
N LEU A 253 -21.31 -0.54 7.22
CA LEU A 253 -21.14 -1.89 7.76
C LEU A 253 -20.38 -1.86 9.10
N LEU A 254 -19.30 -1.08 9.20
CA LEU A 254 -18.53 -0.98 10.45
C LEU A 254 -19.39 -0.42 11.60
N GLU A 255 -20.29 0.53 11.34
CA GLU A 255 -21.26 1.00 12.33
C GLU A 255 -22.21 -0.11 12.80
N GLN A 256 -22.69 -0.94 11.88
CA GLN A 256 -23.53 -2.10 12.21
C GLN A 256 -22.77 -3.12 13.06
N LEU A 257 -21.52 -3.43 12.70
CA LEU A 257 -20.64 -4.29 13.50
C LEU A 257 -20.36 -3.67 14.88
N GLY A 258 -20.24 -2.34 14.97
CA GLY A 258 -20.09 -1.62 16.22
C GLY A 258 -21.31 -1.73 17.13
N THR A 259 -22.51 -1.65 16.56
CA THR A 259 -23.77 -1.89 17.28
C THR A 259 -23.85 -3.33 17.83
N GLN A 260 -23.24 -4.29 17.14
CA GLN A 260 -23.13 -5.68 17.57
C GLN A 260 -21.98 -5.92 18.56
N GLN A 261 -21.23 -4.87 18.93
CA GLN A 261 -20.02 -4.94 19.76
C GLN A 261 -18.92 -5.84 19.16
N ALA A 262 -18.90 -6.01 17.83
CA ALA A 262 -17.84 -6.76 17.15
C ALA A 262 -16.60 -5.89 16.90
N VAL A 263 -16.78 -4.57 16.78
CA VAL A 263 -15.71 -3.58 16.59
C VAL A 263 -16.01 -2.31 17.38
N ASP A 264 -14.99 -1.50 17.66
CA ASP A 264 -15.18 -0.15 18.19
C ASP A 264 -15.31 0.87 17.05
N ALA A 265 -16.54 1.03 16.55
CA ALA A 265 -16.84 1.94 15.46
C ALA A 265 -16.68 3.44 15.84
N SER A 266 -16.39 3.78 17.10
CA SER A 266 -16.08 5.16 17.51
C SER A 266 -14.60 5.53 17.28
N ARG A 267 -13.76 4.53 17.01
CA ARG A 267 -12.32 4.68 16.79
C ARG A 267 -11.91 4.03 15.47
N ILE A 268 -12.40 4.61 14.37
CA ILE A 268 -12.02 4.22 13.01
C ILE A 268 -10.89 5.13 12.52
N TYR A 269 -9.83 4.53 11.99
CA TYR A 269 -8.67 5.21 11.44
C TYR A 269 -8.46 4.80 9.98
N THR A 270 -7.86 5.68 9.18
CA THR A 270 -7.40 5.34 7.83
C THR A 270 -5.87 5.42 7.75
N SER A 271 -5.28 4.57 6.92
CA SER A 271 -3.83 4.53 6.67
C SER A 271 -3.55 4.26 5.20
N GLY A 272 -2.47 4.84 4.70
CA GLY A 272 -1.93 4.55 3.38
C GLY A 272 -0.53 5.12 3.18
N PHE A 273 0.09 4.74 2.06
CA PHE A 273 1.35 5.29 1.57
C PHE A 273 1.21 5.79 0.12
N SER A 274 1.88 6.88 -0.26
CA SER A 274 1.82 7.49 -1.59
C SER A 274 0.39 7.91 -2.00
N GLN A 275 -0.11 7.51 -3.17
CA GLN A 275 -1.50 7.77 -3.56
C GLN A 275 -2.52 7.20 -2.56
N ASN A 276 -2.22 6.06 -1.93
CA ASN A 276 -3.10 5.48 -0.91
C ASN A 276 -3.23 6.38 0.31
N SER A 277 -2.17 7.12 0.64
CA SER A 277 -2.18 8.05 1.77
C SER A 277 -2.95 9.33 1.45
N MET A 278 -2.88 9.81 0.20
CA MET A 278 -3.76 10.87 -0.29
C MET A 278 -5.23 10.44 -0.19
N PHE A 279 -5.55 9.21 -0.60
CA PHE A 279 -6.93 8.71 -0.48
C PHE A 279 -7.35 8.47 0.97
N ALA A 280 -6.45 8.01 1.85
CA ALA A 280 -6.73 7.89 3.28
C ALA A 280 -7.08 9.25 3.93
N ALA A 281 -6.35 10.31 3.58
CA ALA A 281 -6.66 11.67 4.01
C ALA A 281 -7.97 12.19 3.40
N TYR A 282 -8.17 11.99 2.10
CA TYR A 282 -9.39 12.36 1.39
C TYR A 282 -10.64 11.71 2.00
N ALA A 283 -10.58 10.41 2.29
CA ALA A 283 -11.64 9.68 2.98
C ALA A 283 -11.99 10.33 4.32
N ALA A 284 -11.01 10.64 5.14
CA ALA A 284 -11.25 11.26 6.44
C ALA A 284 -11.82 12.67 6.35
N ILE A 285 -11.44 13.44 5.32
CA ILE A 285 -12.03 14.74 5.02
C ILE A 285 -13.52 14.59 4.67
N CYS A 286 -13.87 13.59 3.86
CA CYS A 286 -15.25 13.35 3.41
C CYS A 286 -16.15 12.67 4.45
N PHE A 287 -15.59 11.93 5.41
CA PHE A 287 -16.33 11.27 6.49
C PHE A 287 -15.87 11.76 7.87
N PRO A 288 -16.02 13.07 8.16
CA PRO A 288 -15.45 13.72 9.34
C PRO A 288 -16.00 13.22 10.67
N GLU A 289 -17.21 12.67 10.67
CA GLU A 289 -17.89 12.19 11.88
C GLU A 289 -17.62 10.71 12.16
N GLN A 290 -17.16 9.95 11.14
CA GLN A 290 -16.91 8.52 11.25
C GLN A 290 -15.41 8.20 11.40
N ILE A 291 -14.52 8.95 10.75
CA ILE A 291 -13.08 8.69 10.78
C ILE A 291 -12.39 9.59 11.81
N HIS A 292 -11.86 8.95 12.85
CA HIS A 292 -11.26 9.60 14.01
C HIS A 292 -9.82 10.10 13.75
N GLY A 293 -9.06 9.39 12.92
CA GLY A 293 -7.69 9.79 12.59
C GLY A 293 -7.12 9.17 11.33
N VAL A 294 -5.99 9.72 10.89
CA VAL A 294 -5.38 9.42 9.59
C VAL A 294 -3.87 9.30 9.70
N TRP A 295 -3.32 8.22 9.18
CA TRP A 295 -1.91 8.14 8.81
C TRP A 295 -1.72 8.44 7.32
N GLN A 296 -0.96 9.48 7.02
CA GLN A 296 -0.65 9.91 5.66
C GLN A 296 0.87 9.80 5.39
N GLY A 297 1.32 8.66 4.85
CA GLY A 297 2.73 8.42 4.53
C GLY A 297 3.12 8.74 3.08
N GLY A 298 4.28 9.36 2.87
CA GLY A 298 4.88 9.60 1.55
C GLY A 298 4.06 10.54 0.66
N SER A 299 3.13 11.31 1.20
CA SER A 299 2.39 12.33 0.47
C SER A 299 1.81 13.38 1.42
N GLY A 300 1.23 14.43 0.86
CA GLY A 300 0.60 15.49 1.62
C GLY A 300 -0.47 16.22 0.81
N LEU A 301 -0.41 17.54 0.82
CA LEU A 301 -1.36 18.43 0.16
C LEU A 301 -0.62 19.17 -0.94
N PHE A 302 -1.08 19.03 -2.17
CA PHE A 302 -0.75 19.99 -3.22
C PHE A 302 -1.46 21.30 -2.93
N VAL A 303 -0.73 22.41 -3.02
CA VAL A 303 -1.26 23.76 -2.96
C VAL A 303 -0.74 24.54 -4.15
N ALA A 304 -1.66 25.05 -4.97
CA ALA A 304 -1.32 25.77 -6.19
C ALA A 304 -0.37 26.95 -5.89
N GLY A 305 0.78 26.96 -6.58
CA GLY A 305 1.82 27.99 -6.43
C GLY A 305 2.79 27.77 -5.26
N GLU A 306 2.54 26.81 -4.37
CA GLU A 306 3.45 26.45 -3.27
C GLU A 306 4.18 25.13 -3.52
N THR A 307 3.50 24.16 -4.13
CA THR A 307 4.02 22.80 -4.33
C THR A 307 4.26 22.47 -5.80
N ASN A 308 5.12 21.48 -6.06
CA ASN A 308 5.23 20.87 -7.37
C ASN A 308 4.01 19.98 -7.65
N PRO A 309 3.64 19.77 -8.94
CA PRO A 309 2.62 18.81 -9.31
C PRO A 309 2.91 17.41 -8.74
N LEU A 310 1.86 16.75 -8.26
CA LEU A 310 1.89 15.39 -7.73
C LEU A 310 2.03 14.35 -8.87
N PRO A 311 2.19 13.05 -8.56
CA PRO A 311 2.09 12.01 -9.57
C PRO A 311 0.80 12.20 -10.38
N GLN A 312 0.82 11.82 -11.66
CA GLN A 312 -0.32 12.03 -12.55
C GLN A 312 -0.77 13.50 -12.70
N MET A 313 0.07 14.47 -12.31
CA MET A 313 -0.19 15.92 -12.39
C MET A 313 -1.45 16.36 -11.63
N GLU A 314 -1.80 15.62 -10.58
CA GLU A 314 -2.97 15.87 -9.75
C GLU A 314 -2.88 17.27 -9.11
N GLY A 315 -4.00 18.00 -9.11
CA GLY A 315 -4.07 19.40 -8.68
C GLY A 315 -3.54 20.42 -9.69
N ALA A 316 -2.75 20.01 -10.71
CA ALA A 316 -2.25 20.90 -11.75
C ALA A 316 -3.06 20.83 -13.06
N CYS A 317 -3.67 19.68 -13.35
CA CYS A 317 -4.65 19.50 -14.42
C CYS A 317 -5.78 18.58 -13.93
N ARG A 318 -6.90 18.56 -14.66
CA ARG A 318 -8.01 17.65 -14.32
C ARG A 318 -7.61 16.20 -14.58
N ARG A 319 -8.23 15.26 -13.86
CA ARG A 319 -7.99 13.82 -14.06
C ARG A 319 -8.33 13.40 -15.49
N SER A 320 -9.46 13.85 -16.03
CA SER A 320 -9.88 13.60 -17.41
C SER A 320 -8.89 14.13 -18.45
N ASP A 321 -8.31 15.31 -18.21
CA ASP A 321 -7.27 15.91 -19.07
C ASP A 321 -5.97 15.09 -19.04
N PHE A 322 -5.54 14.62 -17.85
CA PHE A 322 -4.38 13.74 -17.74
C PHE A 322 -4.58 12.42 -18.49
N LEU A 323 -5.78 11.82 -18.46
CA LEU A 323 -6.05 10.57 -19.20
C LEU A 323 -5.92 10.74 -20.73
N VAL A 324 -6.11 11.96 -21.25
CA VAL A 324 -5.99 12.27 -22.68
C VAL A 324 -4.59 12.71 -23.06
N HIS A 325 -3.96 13.56 -22.24
CA HIS A 325 -2.72 14.27 -22.58
C HIS A 325 -1.49 13.77 -21.80
N GLY A 326 -1.69 12.85 -20.86
CA GLY A 326 -0.67 12.43 -19.90
C GLY A 326 -0.11 13.63 -19.13
N PRO A 327 1.19 13.59 -18.77
CA PRO A 327 1.88 14.71 -18.11
C PRO A 327 1.80 16.04 -18.84
N SER A 328 1.53 16.05 -20.16
CA SER A 328 1.45 17.30 -20.95
C SER A 328 0.16 18.09 -20.69
N CYS A 329 -0.79 17.54 -19.92
CA CYS A 329 -2.03 18.24 -19.56
C CYS A 329 -1.76 19.59 -18.88
N VAL A 330 -0.69 19.72 -18.09
CA VAL A 330 -0.34 20.97 -17.38
C VAL A 330 0.00 22.11 -18.34
N ASP A 331 0.44 21.79 -19.56
CA ASP A 331 0.78 22.79 -20.58
C ASP A 331 -0.36 22.99 -21.60
N ILE A 332 -1.17 21.95 -21.84
CA ILE A 332 -2.21 21.95 -22.88
C ILE A 332 -3.56 22.40 -22.32
N THR A 333 -3.96 21.84 -21.18
CA THR A 333 -5.23 22.09 -20.48
C THR A 333 -4.98 22.20 -18.97
N PRO A 334 -4.22 23.22 -18.51
CA PRO A 334 -4.01 23.44 -17.08
C PRO A 334 -5.36 23.63 -16.35
N CYS A 335 -5.45 23.12 -15.13
CA CYS A 335 -6.62 23.35 -14.29
C CYS A 335 -6.50 24.71 -13.59
N GLU A 336 -7.01 25.77 -14.22
CA GLU A 336 -6.94 27.14 -13.67
C GLU A 336 -7.73 27.34 -12.36
N GLU A 337 -8.67 26.45 -12.08
CA GLU A 337 -9.54 26.45 -10.92
C GLU A 337 -9.11 25.49 -9.81
N CYS A 338 -8.07 24.68 -10.02
CA CYS A 338 -7.55 23.78 -9.01
C CYS A 338 -6.63 24.54 -8.05
N GLN A 339 -6.91 24.48 -6.75
CA GLN A 339 -6.05 25.08 -5.71
C GLN A 339 -5.45 24.04 -4.78
N TYR A 340 -6.16 22.93 -4.57
CA TYR A 340 -5.78 21.90 -3.60
C TYR A 340 -5.90 20.49 -4.20
N PHE A 341 -5.07 19.55 -3.73
CA PHE A 341 -5.26 18.12 -3.96
C PHE A 341 -4.62 17.31 -2.82
N PRO A 342 -5.27 16.24 -2.29
CA PRO A 342 -6.51 15.63 -2.75
C PRO A 342 -7.79 16.39 -2.38
N ALA A 343 -7.79 17.11 -1.27
CA ALA A 343 -8.84 18.04 -0.85
C ALA A 343 -8.31 18.97 0.24
N TYR A 344 -8.90 20.15 0.40
CA TYR A 344 -8.58 21.04 1.52
C TYR A 344 -9.18 20.46 2.82
N PRO A 345 -8.41 20.29 3.90
CA PRO A 345 -8.98 19.85 5.18
C PRO A 345 -9.93 20.91 5.72
N VAL A 346 -11.02 20.52 6.35
CA VAL A 346 -12.00 21.47 6.93
C VAL A 346 -12.17 21.21 8.41
N SER A 347 -12.35 22.30 9.17
CA SER A 347 -12.68 22.27 10.59
C SER A 347 -13.85 21.33 10.88
N THR A 348 -13.74 20.53 11.94
CA THR A 348 -14.76 19.56 12.39
C THR A 348 -15.22 19.86 13.81
N VAL A 349 -16.32 19.22 14.25
CA VAL A 349 -16.82 19.36 15.63
C VAL A 349 -15.79 18.86 16.64
N SER A 350 -15.13 17.74 16.33
CA SER A 350 -14.04 17.19 17.12
C SER A 350 -12.75 17.21 16.30
N PRO A 351 -11.66 17.81 16.81
CA PRO A 351 -10.36 17.73 16.17
C PRO A 351 -9.99 16.27 15.85
N ARG A 352 -9.62 16.00 14.59
CA ARG A 352 -9.10 14.70 14.17
C ARG A 352 -7.63 14.62 14.48
N ARG A 353 -7.15 13.41 14.76
CA ARG A 353 -5.72 13.14 14.87
C ARG A 353 -5.15 12.77 13.52
N VAL A 354 -4.19 13.55 13.02
CA VAL A 354 -3.63 13.32 11.68
C VAL A 354 -2.11 13.29 11.75
N CYS A 355 -1.53 12.22 11.25
CA CYS A 355 -0.09 11.99 11.22
C CYS A 355 0.39 12.03 9.78
N VAL A 356 1.12 13.08 9.42
CA VAL A 356 1.72 13.24 8.09
C VAL A 356 3.18 12.82 8.19
N MET A 357 3.63 11.96 7.28
CA MET A 357 4.99 11.42 7.28
C MET A 357 5.64 11.51 5.91
N ALA A 358 6.88 11.98 5.87
CA ALA A 358 7.73 11.87 4.68
C ALA A 358 9.22 11.86 5.05
N TYR A 359 10.04 11.24 4.21
CA TYR A 359 11.49 11.44 4.24
C TYR A 359 11.87 12.71 3.51
N GLU A 360 12.95 13.37 3.95
CA GLU A 360 13.49 14.57 3.31
C GLU A 360 13.97 14.34 1.86
N ASP A 361 14.34 13.11 1.50
CA ASP A 361 14.71 12.70 0.13
C ASP A 361 13.54 12.13 -0.69
N ASP A 362 12.32 12.10 -0.14
CA ASP A 362 11.11 11.78 -0.89
C ASP A 362 10.79 12.93 -1.86
N PHE A 363 10.53 12.62 -3.13
CA PHE A 363 10.13 13.62 -4.12
C PHE A 363 8.77 14.28 -3.80
N LEU A 364 7.97 13.68 -2.92
CA LEU A 364 6.71 14.22 -2.41
C LEU A 364 6.84 14.91 -1.05
N PHE A 365 8.03 14.93 -0.44
CA PHE A 365 8.30 15.68 0.79
C PHE A 365 7.76 17.12 0.80
N PRO A 366 7.87 17.91 -0.29
CA PRO A 366 7.37 19.28 -0.31
C PRO A 366 5.86 19.43 -0.07
N THR A 367 5.09 18.34 -0.17
CA THR A 367 3.62 18.34 0.04
C THR A 367 3.23 18.06 1.49
N ALA A 368 4.12 17.48 2.29
CA ALA A 368 3.84 17.08 3.68
C ALA A 368 3.60 18.30 4.58
N ARG A 369 4.47 19.32 4.51
CA ARG A 369 4.35 20.53 5.32
C ARG A 369 3.08 21.34 5.02
N PRO A 370 2.71 21.59 3.75
CA PRO A 370 1.42 22.20 3.43
C PRO A 370 0.23 21.47 4.05
N MET A 371 0.18 20.14 3.99
CA MET A 371 -0.91 19.40 4.63
C MET A 371 -0.96 19.66 6.15
N TYR A 372 0.18 19.51 6.84
CA TYR A 372 0.29 19.78 8.27
C TYR A 372 -0.18 21.19 8.64
N ASP A 373 0.32 22.21 7.94
CA ASP A 373 -0.01 23.61 8.27
C ASP A 373 -1.51 23.90 8.12
N ARG A 374 -2.17 23.32 7.10
CA ARG A 374 -3.62 23.48 6.89
C ARG A 374 -4.44 22.71 7.91
N LEU A 375 -4.02 21.49 8.28
CA LEU A 375 -4.68 20.74 9.35
C LEU A 375 -4.61 21.49 10.69
N VAL A 376 -3.46 22.06 11.04
CA VAL A 376 -3.30 22.90 12.24
C VAL A 376 -4.17 24.16 12.15
N LEU A 377 -4.19 24.83 10.99
CA LEU A 377 -5.02 26.01 10.76
C LEU A 377 -6.51 25.73 11.01
N GLU A 378 -6.98 24.54 10.62
CA GLU A 378 -8.36 24.06 10.79
C GLU A 378 -8.61 23.43 12.17
N GLY A 379 -7.66 23.53 13.09
CA GLY A 379 -7.81 23.13 14.49
C GLY A 379 -7.74 21.62 14.73
N HIS A 380 -7.12 20.84 13.85
CA HIS A 380 -6.89 19.41 14.04
C HIS A 380 -5.64 19.12 14.90
N ASP A 381 -5.60 17.93 15.51
CA ASP A 381 -4.45 17.39 16.24
C ASP A 381 -3.47 16.77 15.24
N ALA A 382 -2.79 17.63 14.47
CA ALA A 382 -1.88 17.22 13.41
C ALA A 382 -0.45 17.08 13.89
N THR A 383 0.23 16.01 13.50
CA THR A 383 1.65 15.75 13.75
C THR A 383 2.37 15.56 12.41
N LEU A 384 3.46 16.29 12.18
CA LEU A 384 4.34 16.07 11.03
C LEU A 384 5.59 15.32 11.49
N LEU A 385 5.82 14.16 10.87
CA LEU A 385 6.99 13.30 11.06
C LEU A 385 7.90 13.44 9.84
N SER A 386 8.96 14.23 9.98
CA SER A 386 9.98 14.44 8.95
C SER A 386 11.19 13.57 9.25
N PHE A 387 11.43 12.57 8.41
CA PHE A 387 12.55 11.65 8.54
C PHE A 387 13.74 12.17 7.72
N PRO A 388 14.97 12.13 8.26
CA PRO A 388 16.14 12.66 7.55
C PRO A 388 16.43 11.86 6.29
N ASP A 389 17.10 12.49 5.33
CA ASP A 389 17.63 11.80 4.14
C ASP A 389 18.63 10.72 4.57
N ILE A 390 18.16 9.47 4.49
CA ILE A 390 18.96 8.26 4.67
C ILE A 390 18.96 7.40 3.39
N GLY A 391 18.68 8.02 2.23
CA GLY A 391 18.64 7.34 0.93
C GLY A 391 17.47 6.37 0.76
N ARG A 392 16.37 6.57 1.49
CA ARG A 392 15.16 5.73 1.39
C ARG A 392 14.13 6.29 0.41
N GLY A 393 14.20 7.57 0.09
CA GLY A 393 13.36 8.25 -0.86
C GLY A 393 11.87 8.05 -0.56
N HIS A 394 11.14 7.59 -1.56
CA HIS A 394 9.70 7.36 -1.47
C HIS A 394 9.37 6.00 -0.84
N ALA A 395 9.60 5.86 0.46
CA ALA A 395 9.34 4.65 1.23
C ALA A 395 8.63 4.93 2.57
N SER A 396 7.98 3.89 3.13
CA SER A 396 7.47 3.90 4.51
C SER A 396 8.60 4.05 5.55
N PRO A 397 8.30 4.49 6.80
CA PRO A 397 9.32 4.56 7.84
C PRO A 397 9.74 3.15 8.27
N LEU A 398 10.88 3.02 8.94
CA LEU A 398 11.21 1.76 9.60
C LEU A 398 10.19 1.53 10.72
N GLN A 399 9.79 0.28 10.93
CA GLN A 399 8.77 -0.04 11.92
C GLN A 399 7.47 0.76 11.71
N GLU A 400 7.01 0.84 10.45
CA GLU A 400 5.84 1.62 10.02
C GLU A 400 4.66 1.51 11.00
N TRP A 401 4.24 0.30 11.34
CA TRP A 401 3.08 0.08 12.22
C TRP A 401 3.28 0.58 13.64
N ALA A 402 4.51 0.57 14.17
CA ALA A 402 4.79 1.13 15.47
C ALA A 402 4.64 2.66 15.46
N TRP A 403 5.05 3.33 14.37
CA TRP A 403 4.80 4.76 14.16
C TRP A 403 3.31 5.07 13.98
N ILE A 404 2.59 4.31 13.15
CA ILE A 404 1.15 4.49 12.90
C ILE A 404 0.38 4.43 14.22
N VAL A 405 0.54 3.34 14.97
CA VAL A 405 -0.23 3.07 16.20
C VAL A 405 0.11 4.09 17.28
N SER A 406 1.39 4.45 17.42
CA SER A 406 1.85 5.44 18.40
C SER A 406 1.32 6.82 18.07
N CYS A 407 1.48 7.27 16.83
CA CYS A 407 1.09 8.60 16.40
C CYS A 407 -0.42 8.80 16.45
N LEU A 408 -1.22 7.80 16.02
CA LEU A 408 -2.68 7.87 16.07
C LEU A 408 -3.27 7.60 17.45
N GLY A 409 -2.49 7.05 18.39
CA GLY A 409 -2.99 6.64 19.69
C GLY A 409 -4.01 5.51 19.60
N ILE A 410 -3.83 4.58 18.65
CA ILE A 410 -4.70 3.40 18.47
C ILE A 410 -4.62 2.51 19.70
N SER A 411 -3.39 2.30 20.19
CA SER A 411 -3.10 1.49 21.37
C SER A 411 -2.50 2.34 22.49
N PRO A 412 -2.68 1.96 23.76
CA PRO A 412 -2.06 2.66 24.86
C PRO A 412 -0.53 2.69 24.72
N MET A 413 0.07 3.84 24.99
CA MET A 413 1.53 3.97 25.00
C MET A 413 2.16 3.05 26.05
N CYS A 414 3.34 2.50 25.73
CA CYS A 414 4.12 1.74 26.68
C CYS A 414 4.45 2.58 27.91
N ASN A 415 4.38 1.97 29.09
CA ASN A 415 4.70 2.65 30.34
C ASN A 415 6.21 2.99 30.41
N ALA A 416 6.58 3.88 31.33
CA ALA A 416 7.97 4.32 31.49
C ALA A 416 8.95 3.19 31.81
N ALA A 417 8.52 2.14 32.52
CA ALA A 417 9.36 0.99 32.86
C ALA A 417 9.69 0.17 31.60
N CYS A 418 8.70 -0.12 30.76
CA CYS A 418 8.89 -0.74 29.45
C CYS A 418 9.82 0.08 28.57
N SER A 419 9.56 1.39 28.42
CA SER A 419 10.39 2.30 27.62
C SER A 419 11.85 2.24 28.09
N THR A 420 12.09 2.37 29.39
CA THR A 420 13.43 2.30 29.98
C THR A 420 14.10 0.94 29.73
N ALA A 421 13.37 -0.16 29.88
CA ALA A 421 13.91 -1.50 29.67
C ALA A 421 14.33 -1.73 28.21
N VAL A 422 13.51 -1.30 27.24
CA VAL A 422 13.84 -1.42 25.81
C VAL A 422 15.04 -0.54 25.48
N LEU A 423 15.06 0.72 25.94
CA LEU A 423 16.18 1.63 25.70
C LEU A 423 17.50 1.08 26.26
N ASN A 424 17.49 0.53 27.47
CA ASN A 424 18.68 -0.10 28.07
C ASN A 424 19.13 -1.32 27.26
N CYS A 425 18.20 -2.19 26.84
CA CYS A 425 18.51 -3.33 25.99
C CYS A 425 19.13 -2.90 24.65
N MET A 426 18.64 -1.81 24.05
CA MET A 426 19.18 -1.20 22.83
C MET A 426 20.57 -0.57 23.03
N THR A 427 20.99 -0.23 24.25
CA THR A 427 22.35 0.24 24.53
C THR A 427 23.31 -0.86 24.99
N ASP A 428 22.83 -1.88 25.71
CA ASP A 428 23.68 -2.86 26.39
C ASP A 428 24.43 -3.78 25.41
N ASP A 429 23.81 -4.24 24.31
CA ASP A 429 24.53 -5.07 23.31
C ASP A 429 25.59 -4.27 22.52
N MET A 430 25.55 -2.93 22.51
CA MET A 430 26.66 -2.16 21.91
C MET A 430 27.93 -2.29 22.76
N SER A 431 27.78 -2.55 24.06
CA SER A 431 28.88 -2.70 25.01
C SER A 431 29.39 -4.15 25.14
N SER A 432 28.61 -5.13 24.68
CA SER A 432 28.95 -6.57 24.78
C SER A 432 29.68 -7.12 23.57
N SER A 433 30.21 -6.24 22.70
CA SER A 433 31.26 -6.63 21.77
C SER A 433 32.51 -7.02 22.55
N ASP A 434 32.55 -8.26 23.03
CA ASP A 434 33.77 -9.03 22.87
C ASP A 434 34.21 -8.73 21.43
N PRO A 435 35.38 -8.08 21.22
CA PRO A 435 35.81 -7.73 19.88
C PRO A 435 35.67 -8.99 19.05
N PRO A 436 35.03 -8.94 17.86
CA PRO A 436 34.84 -10.11 17.02
C PRO A 436 36.17 -10.83 17.04
N VAL A 437 36.18 -12.07 17.57
CA VAL A 437 37.42 -12.82 17.85
C VAL A 437 38.27 -12.61 16.62
N ASP A 438 39.27 -11.75 16.76
CA ASP A 438 40.10 -11.31 15.65
C ASP A 438 40.56 -12.62 15.02
N PRO A 439 40.13 -12.97 13.79
CA PRO A 439 40.67 -14.14 13.13
C PRO A 439 42.13 -13.77 12.94
N GLY A 440 42.95 -14.13 13.94
CA GLY A 440 44.05 -13.29 14.41
C GLY A 440 44.88 -12.70 13.28
N PRO A 441 45.47 -11.51 13.51
CA PRO A 441 45.87 -10.54 12.50
C PRO A 441 46.08 -11.18 11.13
N HIS A 442 45.09 -11.06 10.24
CA HIS A 442 45.33 -11.37 8.84
C HIS A 442 46.48 -10.48 8.36
N PRO A 443 47.65 -11.06 8.03
CA PRO A 443 48.90 -10.33 8.01
C PRO A 443 49.10 -9.58 6.69
N CYS A 444 48.14 -8.76 6.28
CA CYS A 444 48.43 -7.81 5.21
C CYS A 444 49.60 -6.91 5.65
N GLY A 445 50.67 -6.86 4.87
CA GLY A 445 51.89 -6.08 5.11
C GLY A 445 53.08 -6.86 5.66
N ASP A 446 53.04 -8.20 5.72
CA ASP A 446 54.19 -9.03 6.07
C ASP A 446 55.17 -9.30 4.89
N ASN A 447 54.82 -8.84 3.69
CA ASN A 447 55.50 -9.06 2.41
C ASN A 447 55.56 -10.53 1.97
N VAL A 448 54.62 -11.38 2.41
CA VAL A 448 54.55 -12.79 2.04
C VAL A 448 53.17 -13.10 1.45
N CYS A 449 53.08 -13.09 0.11
CA CYS A 449 51.89 -13.55 -0.62
C CYS A 449 51.49 -15.01 -0.28
N ASP A 450 50.61 -15.19 0.70
CA ASP A 450 50.22 -16.49 1.21
C ASP A 450 49.12 -17.16 0.34
N GLN A 451 48.56 -18.29 0.77
CA GLN A 451 47.56 -18.99 -0.03
C GLN A 451 46.20 -18.28 -0.01
N VAL A 452 45.87 -17.59 1.07
CA VAL A 452 44.63 -16.82 1.22
C VAL A 452 44.68 -15.60 0.30
N GLU A 453 45.82 -14.90 0.30
CA GLU A 453 46.05 -13.74 -0.55
C GLU A 453 46.15 -14.13 -2.04
N ARG A 454 46.72 -15.30 -2.37
CA ARG A 454 46.69 -15.82 -3.75
C ARG A 454 45.30 -16.21 -4.23
N ASN A 455 44.46 -16.70 -3.34
CA ASN A 455 43.09 -17.08 -3.68
C ASN A 455 42.17 -15.86 -3.80
N ASN A 456 42.53 -14.75 -3.15
CA ASN A 456 41.86 -13.46 -3.29
C ASN A 456 42.87 -12.30 -3.30
N PRO A 457 43.48 -11.98 -4.45
CA PRO A 457 44.53 -10.95 -4.56
C PRO A 457 44.10 -9.55 -4.14
N ARG A 458 42.79 -9.30 -4.01
CA ARG A 458 42.23 -8.03 -3.53
C ARG A 458 42.30 -7.87 -2.01
N LEU A 459 42.54 -8.96 -1.26
CA LEU A 459 42.55 -8.93 0.21
C LEU A 459 43.78 -8.17 0.76
N CYS A 460 44.98 -8.46 0.21
CA CYS A 460 46.24 -7.82 0.61
C CYS A 460 47.13 -7.54 -0.62
N PRO A 461 46.80 -6.53 -1.45
CA PRO A 461 47.50 -6.28 -2.73
C PRO A 461 48.97 -5.85 -2.56
N ARG A 462 49.39 -5.52 -1.33
CA ARG A 462 50.77 -5.14 -1.01
C ARG A 462 51.73 -6.32 -0.96
N ASP A 463 51.27 -7.50 -0.57
CA ASP A 463 52.13 -8.66 -0.32
C ASP A 463 52.27 -9.55 -1.56
N CYS A 464 51.30 -9.47 -2.48
CA CYS A 464 51.29 -10.14 -3.78
C CYS A 464 51.68 -9.17 -4.90
N GLU A 465 52.96 -9.18 -5.26
CA GLU A 465 53.58 -8.30 -6.26
C GLU A 465 52.91 -8.40 -7.65
N GLU A 466 52.08 -7.41 -8.00
CA GLU A 466 52.02 -6.74 -9.30
C GLU A 466 51.15 -5.47 -9.13
N ARG A 467 51.79 -4.34 -8.80
CA ARG A 467 51.13 -3.02 -8.73
C ARG A 467 50.86 -2.47 -10.14
N PRO A 468 49.60 -2.19 -10.53
CA PRO A 468 49.34 -1.12 -11.49
C PRO A 468 49.65 0.22 -10.79
N GLY A 469 50.44 1.08 -11.43
CA GLY A 469 50.84 2.37 -10.86
C GLY A 469 49.67 3.33 -10.66
N ASP A 470 49.71 4.06 -9.54
CA ASP A 470 49.10 5.37 -9.29
C ASP A 470 47.60 5.58 -9.62
N PHE A 471 46.71 4.72 -9.11
CA PHE A 471 45.31 5.10 -8.96
C PHE A 471 44.89 4.97 -7.49
N ASP A 472 44.47 6.11 -6.94
CA ASP A 472 43.66 6.24 -5.73
C ASP A 472 42.25 5.78 -6.13
N TRP A 473 41.69 4.76 -5.47
CA TRP A 473 40.52 4.02 -5.95
C TRP A 473 39.17 4.62 -5.52
N CYS A 474 39.14 5.83 -4.96
CA CYS A 474 37.88 6.44 -4.59
C CYS A 474 36.93 6.62 -5.80
N GLY A 475 35.67 6.19 -5.63
CA GLY A 475 34.57 6.39 -6.58
C GLY A 475 34.14 5.16 -7.37
N ASP A 476 34.56 3.96 -6.98
CA ASP A 476 34.07 2.70 -7.54
C ASP A 476 32.85 2.13 -6.77
N GLY A 477 32.49 2.75 -5.64
CA GLY A 477 31.34 2.40 -4.82
C GLY A 477 31.57 1.23 -3.85
N LEU A 478 32.81 0.76 -3.65
CA LEU A 478 33.13 -0.35 -2.76
C LEU A 478 34.22 0.04 -1.74
N CYS A 479 33.90 0.03 -0.45
CA CYS A 479 34.90 0.24 0.60
C CYS A 479 35.79 -1.00 0.78
N ASP A 480 36.90 -1.09 0.04
CA ASP A 480 37.85 -2.21 0.10
C ASP A 480 39.08 -1.94 0.98
N ALA A 481 39.92 -2.96 1.17
CA ALA A 481 41.05 -2.94 2.11
C ALA A 481 42.12 -1.87 1.81
N LEU A 482 42.05 -1.19 0.65
CA LEU A 482 42.91 -0.07 0.30
C LEU A 482 42.35 1.28 0.78
N GLU A 483 41.10 1.34 1.26
CA GLU A 483 40.34 2.57 1.53
C GLU A 483 40.01 2.77 3.02
N ASN A 484 40.78 2.15 3.91
CA ASN A 484 40.52 2.02 5.36
C ASN A 484 40.51 3.33 6.19
N HIS A 485 40.42 4.51 5.58
CA HIS A 485 40.33 5.78 6.30
C HIS A 485 39.15 6.60 5.76
N GLN A 486 38.22 6.95 6.66
CA GLN A 486 37.07 7.85 6.40
C GLN A 486 37.48 9.21 5.79
N SER A 487 38.75 9.59 5.87
CA SER A 487 39.28 10.83 5.30
C SER A 487 39.77 10.73 3.85
N SER A 488 40.03 9.52 3.34
CA SER A 488 40.59 9.31 1.99
C SER A 488 39.48 9.16 0.95
N CYS A 489 38.49 8.30 1.18
CA CYS A 489 37.37 8.05 0.26
C CYS A 489 36.02 8.13 0.99
N PRO A 490 35.59 9.32 1.46
CA PRO A 490 34.35 9.48 2.21
C PRO A 490 33.07 9.17 1.42
N ARG A 491 33.14 9.00 0.10
CA ARG A 491 31.99 8.55 -0.71
C ARG A 491 31.80 7.05 -0.70
N ASP A 492 32.90 6.28 -0.66
CA ASP A 492 32.86 4.82 -0.72
C ASP A 492 32.84 4.22 0.70
N CYS A 493 33.53 4.86 1.66
CA CYS A 493 33.67 4.41 3.05
C CYS A 493 33.00 5.32 4.10
N GLY A 494 32.39 6.43 3.69
CA GLY A 494 31.65 7.32 4.58
C GLY A 494 30.15 6.99 4.53
N SER A 495 29.69 6.23 5.52
CA SER A 495 28.29 5.99 5.86
C SER A 495 27.41 5.34 4.78
N GLN A 496 27.80 4.16 4.31
CA GLN A 496 26.81 3.09 4.20
C GLN A 496 26.79 2.39 5.56
N SER A 497 25.98 2.88 6.52
CA SER A 497 25.36 1.88 7.40
C SER A 497 24.55 1.04 6.43
N THR A 498 25.01 -0.16 6.15
CA THR A 498 24.40 -0.99 5.12
C THR A 498 22.95 -1.21 5.51
N GLN A 499 22.07 -1.44 4.53
CA GLN A 499 20.71 -1.89 4.83
C GLN A 499 20.69 -3.03 5.88
N ASP A 500 21.73 -3.88 5.88
CA ASP A 500 21.96 -4.91 6.88
C ASP A 500 22.11 -4.38 8.33
N ASP A 501 22.79 -3.25 8.54
CA ASP A 501 22.89 -2.62 9.88
C ASP A 501 21.52 -2.15 10.37
N LEU A 502 20.68 -1.68 9.44
CA LEU A 502 19.34 -1.19 9.71
C LEU A 502 18.38 -2.34 10.05
N GLU A 503 18.42 -3.41 9.27
CA GLU A 503 17.68 -4.65 9.54
C GLU A 503 18.10 -5.25 10.89
N ALA A 504 19.41 -5.29 11.19
CA ALA A 504 19.91 -5.74 12.48
C ALA A 504 19.45 -4.85 13.65
N LEU A 505 19.33 -3.54 13.44
CA LEU A 505 18.82 -2.60 14.43
C LEU A 505 17.31 -2.81 14.70
N ILE A 506 16.52 -3.03 13.64
CA ILE A 506 15.09 -3.37 13.72
C ILE A 506 14.90 -4.69 14.48
N ASP A 507 15.61 -5.74 14.08
CA ASP A 507 15.55 -7.05 14.73
C ASP A 507 15.92 -6.97 16.21
N ARG A 508 16.92 -6.14 16.53
CA ARG A 508 17.32 -5.90 17.91
C ARG A 508 16.24 -5.18 18.70
N TYR A 509 15.64 -4.14 18.13
CA TYR A 509 14.53 -3.44 18.76
C TYR A 509 13.35 -4.38 19.05
N ASP A 510 12.96 -5.20 18.08
CA ASP A 510 11.85 -6.14 18.24
C ASP A 510 12.15 -7.23 19.26
N ARG A 511 13.39 -7.70 19.31
CA ARG A 511 13.87 -8.60 20.37
C ARG A 511 13.77 -7.93 21.74
N CYS A 512 14.35 -6.75 21.90
CA CYS A 512 14.36 -6.00 23.16
C CYS A 512 12.94 -5.73 23.69
N ARG A 513 12.02 -5.36 22.79
CA ARG A 513 10.62 -5.13 23.15
C ARG A 513 9.90 -6.42 23.56
N ARG A 514 10.12 -7.52 22.83
CA ARG A 514 9.46 -8.80 23.07
C ARG A 514 9.96 -9.50 24.33
N GLU A 515 11.25 -9.39 24.64
CA GLU A 515 11.89 -10.04 25.79
C GLU A 515 11.73 -9.24 27.09
N SER A 516 11.36 -7.96 27.01
CA SER A 516 11.13 -7.12 28.18
C SER A 516 9.86 -7.52 28.93
N THR A 517 10.00 -8.00 30.17
CA THR A 517 8.88 -8.34 31.05
C THR A 517 8.07 -7.13 31.52
N GLU A 518 8.59 -5.92 31.34
CA GLU A 518 7.93 -4.65 31.71
C GLU A 518 6.95 -4.18 30.62
N CYS A 519 7.05 -4.73 29.41
CA CYS A 519 6.24 -4.37 28.27
C CYS A 519 4.99 -5.25 28.17
N THR A 520 3.85 -4.61 27.94
CA THR A 520 2.65 -5.33 27.49
C THR A 520 2.74 -5.52 25.97
N PRO A 521 2.40 -6.70 25.42
CA PRO A 521 2.51 -6.95 23.98
C PRO A 521 1.80 -5.90 23.11
N ALA A 522 0.65 -5.41 23.58
CA ALA A 522 -0.19 -4.45 22.88
C ALA A 522 0.13 -2.98 23.10
N CYS A 523 1.18 -2.62 23.86
CA CYS A 523 1.48 -1.20 24.03
C CYS A 523 2.15 -0.59 22.79
N ALA A 524 1.75 0.62 22.43
CA ALA A 524 2.39 1.41 21.38
C ALA A 524 3.77 1.91 21.84
N ALA A 525 4.76 1.86 20.95
CA ALA A 525 6.10 2.32 21.27
C ALA A 525 6.11 3.82 21.63
N THR A 526 6.92 4.19 22.61
CA THR A 526 7.13 5.61 22.93
C THR A 526 7.91 6.29 21.82
N ARG A 527 7.77 7.62 21.72
CA ARG A 527 8.59 8.43 20.81
C ARG A 527 10.08 8.18 21.04
N GLU A 528 10.51 8.13 22.31
CA GLU A 528 11.90 7.85 22.69
C GLU A 528 12.37 6.50 22.16
N MET A 529 11.56 5.44 22.33
CA MET A 529 11.84 4.11 21.80
C MET A 529 12.02 4.13 20.28
N LEU A 530 11.08 4.73 19.54
CA LEU A 530 11.14 4.77 18.08
C LEU A 530 12.34 5.58 17.57
N THR A 531 12.69 6.67 18.24
CA THR A 531 13.86 7.48 17.89
C THR A 531 15.21 6.77 18.07
N THR A 532 15.25 5.60 18.72
CA THR A 532 16.47 4.76 18.76
C THR A 532 16.69 3.93 17.51
N VAL A 533 15.61 3.62 16.78
CA VAL A 533 15.67 2.90 15.51
C VAL A 533 15.84 3.90 14.38
N GLU A 534 15.10 5.00 14.45
CA GLU A 534 15.00 5.93 13.34
C GLU A 534 14.86 7.37 13.83
N GLN A 535 15.78 8.25 13.42
CA GLN A 535 15.71 9.65 13.79
C GLN A 535 14.54 10.33 13.07
N VAL A 536 13.82 11.20 13.78
CA VAL A 536 12.70 11.93 13.21
C VAL A 536 12.64 13.34 13.82
N ILE A 537 12.31 14.31 12.98
CA ILE A 537 11.91 15.65 13.40
C ILE A 537 10.39 15.64 13.50
N ILE A 538 9.87 15.95 14.69
CA ILE A 538 8.42 15.96 14.91
C ILE A 538 7.97 17.39 15.18
N ASP A 539 7.11 17.90 14.32
CA ASP A 539 6.38 19.14 14.53
C ASP A 539 4.98 18.82 15.06
N GLU A 540 4.67 19.38 16.23
CA GLU A 540 3.36 19.27 16.90
C GLU A 540 2.72 20.66 16.99
N PRO A 541 1.39 20.77 17.06
CA PRO A 541 0.72 22.06 17.14
C PRO A 541 1.16 22.76 18.43
N THR A 542 1.61 24.01 18.32
CA THR A 542 1.92 24.81 19.51
C THR A 542 0.59 25.14 20.22
N PRO A 543 0.42 24.81 21.50
CA PRO A 543 -0.85 24.99 22.21
C PRO A 543 -1.26 26.46 22.44
#